data_AF-A0A538JH65-F1
#
_entry.id   AF-A0A538JH65-F1
#
_cell.length_a   1.000
_cell.length_b   1.000
_cell.length_c   1.000
_cell.angle_alpha   90.00
_cell.angle_beta   90.00
_cell.angle_gamma   90.00
#
_symmetry.space_group_name_H-M   'P 1'
#
loop_
_entity.id
_entity.type
_entity.pdbx_description
1 polymer ?
#
loop_
_entity_poly.entity_id
_entity_poly.type
_entity_poly.pdbx_seq_one_letter_code
_entity_poly.pdbx_strand_id
1 'polypeptide(L)'
;MKLVPVLILALALAAPAFGCGDTPNAQNLVVPPEVRAALAKAYTAQTGVTASAVPGRTYFGSHVGIQFAVATFGGGRPAIFSDGGMGRWRLLRITHGGICSGVVPVDLIQAWAMTHWRGGCYIEPAV
;
A
#
# COMPACT_ATOMS: atom_id res chain seq x y z
N MET A 1 54.99 22.94 13.98
CA MET A 1 54.17 22.69 12.78
C MET A 1 52.92 21.93 13.22
N LYS A 2 51.72 22.51 13.13
CA LYS A 2 50.46 21.90 13.58
C LYS A 2 49.69 21.40 12.35
N LEU A 3 49.45 20.09 12.28
CA LEU A 3 48.66 19.44 11.24
C LEU A 3 47.16 19.70 11.50
N VAL A 4 46.49 20.31 10.53
CA VAL A 4 45.03 20.49 10.52
C VAL A 4 44.43 19.27 9.80
N PRO A 5 43.55 18.48 10.43
CA PRO A 5 42.90 17.37 9.73
C PRO A 5 41.76 17.95 8.89
N VAL A 6 41.86 17.78 7.57
CA VAL A 6 40.81 18.10 6.61
C VAL A 6 39.73 17.02 6.73
N LEU A 7 38.57 17.41 7.25
CA LEU A 7 37.39 16.55 7.35
C LEU A 7 36.74 16.46 5.96
N ILE A 8 36.89 15.33 5.27
CA ILE A 8 36.22 15.07 3.99
C ILE A 8 34.79 14.63 4.29
N LEU A 9 33.82 15.53 4.12
CA LEU A 9 32.40 15.23 4.24
C LEU A 9 31.91 14.58 2.93
N ALA A 10 31.86 13.26 2.87
CA ALA A 10 31.28 12.54 1.75
C ALA A 10 29.74 12.62 1.81
N LEU A 11 29.13 13.46 0.98
CA LEU A 11 27.68 13.47 0.74
C LEU A 11 27.31 12.22 -0.07
N ALA A 12 26.84 11.17 0.61
CA ALA A 12 26.21 10.03 -0.06
C ALA A 12 24.81 10.46 -0.54
N LEU A 13 24.68 10.74 -1.85
CA LEU A 13 23.39 10.83 -2.52
C LEU A 13 22.78 9.41 -2.52
N ALA A 14 21.89 9.13 -1.57
CA ALA A 14 21.05 7.94 -1.64
C ALA A 14 20.12 8.09 -2.86
N ALA A 15 20.45 7.38 -3.95
CA ALA A 15 19.51 7.21 -5.05
C ALA A 15 18.22 6.59 -4.47
N PRO A 16 17.03 7.03 -4.92
CA PRO A 16 15.78 6.44 -4.45
C PRO A 16 15.82 4.95 -4.79
N ALA A 17 15.90 4.12 -3.75
CA ALA A 17 15.75 2.69 -3.89
C ALA A 17 14.28 2.45 -4.23
N PHE A 18 14.00 2.31 -5.51
CA PHE A 18 12.77 1.68 -5.98
C PHE A 18 12.70 0.31 -5.31
N GLY A 19 11.66 0.10 -4.50
CA GLY A 19 11.39 -1.19 -3.88
C GLY A 19 11.18 -2.25 -4.95
N CYS A 20 11.45 -3.51 -4.62
CA CYS A 20 11.11 -4.62 -5.51
C CYS A 20 9.62 -4.54 -5.88
N GLY A 21 9.34 -4.29 -7.16
CA GLY A 21 7.98 -4.17 -7.69
C GLY A 21 7.54 -2.74 -8.04
N ASP A 22 8.35 -1.72 -7.73
CA ASP A 22 8.02 -0.35 -8.12
C ASP A 22 8.16 -0.13 -9.63
N THR A 23 7.31 0.73 -10.16
CA THR A 23 7.35 1.21 -11.54
C THR A 23 7.35 2.75 -11.52
N PRO A 24 7.60 3.44 -12.66
CA PRO A 24 7.44 4.89 -12.73
C PRO A 24 6.07 5.40 -12.26
N ASN A 25 5.04 4.53 -12.33
CA ASN A 25 3.67 4.87 -12.01
C ASN A 25 3.20 4.31 -10.67
N ALA A 26 3.86 3.29 -10.10
CA ALA A 26 3.43 2.60 -8.90
C ALA A 26 4.56 2.41 -7.89
N GLN A 27 4.28 2.66 -6.62
CA GLN A 27 5.23 2.47 -5.53
C GLN A 27 4.62 1.59 -4.45
N ASN A 28 5.31 0.53 -4.07
CA ASN A 28 5.00 -0.30 -2.92
C ASN A 28 5.55 0.37 -1.66
N LEU A 29 4.65 0.78 -0.76
CA LEU A 29 5.00 1.61 0.38
C LEU A 29 4.75 0.85 1.69
N VAL A 30 5.62 1.08 2.67
CA VAL A 30 5.40 0.59 4.03
C VAL A 30 4.17 1.28 4.61
N VAL A 31 3.21 0.50 5.13
CA VAL A 31 1.97 1.02 5.71
C VAL A 31 2.27 1.82 6.98
N PRO A 32 2.06 3.14 7.00
CA PRO A 32 2.26 3.94 8.20
C PRO A 32 1.18 3.66 9.25
N PRO A 33 1.46 3.82 10.57
CA PRO A 33 0.47 3.64 11.62
C PRO A 33 -0.79 4.50 11.43
N GLU A 34 -0.65 5.75 11.00
CA GLU A 34 -1.73 6.68 10.74
C GLU A 34 -2.63 6.22 9.59
N VAL A 35 -2.06 5.59 8.56
CA VAL A 35 -2.84 4.99 7.46
C VAL A 35 -3.64 3.82 8.01
N ARG A 36 -3.06 2.91 8.80
CA ARG A 36 -3.82 1.81 9.41
C ARG A 36 -5.02 2.30 10.21
N ALA A 37 -4.82 3.34 11.03
CA ALA A 37 -5.90 3.95 11.79
C ALA A 37 -6.98 4.58 10.88
N ALA A 38 -6.57 5.26 9.81
CA ALA A 38 -7.49 5.86 8.85
C ALA A 38 -8.29 4.80 8.07
N LEU A 39 -7.68 3.67 7.70
CA LEU A 39 -8.35 2.55 7.04
C LEU A 39 -9.40 1.92 7.97
N ALA A 40 -9.04 1.66 9.23
CA ALA A 40 -9.99 1.15 10.22
C ALA A 40 -11.17 2.11 10.42
N LYS A 41 -10.91 3.42 10.51
CA LYS A 41 -11.95 4.45 10.60
C LYS A 41 -12.86 4.46 9.37
N ALA A 42 -12.29 4.40 8.16
CA ALA A 42 -13.05 4.37 6.91
C ALA A 42 -13.91 3.10 6.81
N TYR A 43 -13.37 1.95 7.24
CA TYR A 43 -14.10 0.70 7.28
C TYR A 43 -15.30 0.77 8.24
N THR A 44 -15.09 1.22 9.48
CA THR A 44 -16.16 1.36 10.47
C THR A 44 -17.21 2.36 10.01
N ALA A 45 -16.81 3.50 9.43
CA ALA A 45 -17.75 4.51 8.95
C ALA A 45 -18.69 3.99 7.85
N GLN A 46 -18.19 3.10 6.98
CA GLN A 46 -18.98 2.55 5.87
C GLN A 46 -19.79 1.30 6.26
N THR A 47 -19.30 0.50 7.20
CA THR A 47 -19.91 -0.80 7.55
C THR A 47 -20.66 -0.81 8.87
N GLY A 48 -20.41 0.16 9.75
CA GLY A 48 -20.84 0.14 11.15
C GLY A 48 -20.08 -0.87 12.03
N VAL A 49 -19.12 -1.61 11.48
CA VAL A 49 -18.39 -2.66 12.19
C VAL A 49 -16.99 -2.16 12.56
N THR A 50 -16.71 -2.16 13.86
CA THR A 50 -15.35 -1.92 14.35
C THR A 50 -14.52 -3.19 14.21
N ALA A 51 -13.53 -3.14 13.33
CA ALA A 51 -12.60 -4.25 13.12
C ALA A 51 -11.17 -3.72 12.96
N SER A 52 -10.22 -4.56 13.36
CA SER A 52 -8.80 -4.32 13.10
C SER A 52 -8.36 -5.07 11.84
N ALA A 53 -7.41 -4.48 11.11
CA ALA A 53 -6.75 -5.16 10.01
C ALA A 53 -5.91 -6.32 10.56
N VAL A 54 -5.91 -7.45 9.85
CA VAL A 54 -5.11 -8.63 10.16
C VAL A 54 -3.63 -8.25 9.95
N PRO A 55 -2.76 -8.47 10.95
CA PRO A 55 -1.33 -8.18 10.82
C PRO A 55 -0.72 -8.86 9.59
N GLY A 56 0.18 -8.14 8.89
CA GLY A 56 0.85 -8.65 7.68
C GLY A 56 -0.03 -8.71 6.42
N ARG A 57 -1.33 -8.43 6.52
CA ARG A 57 -2.29 -8.48 5.40
C ARG A 57 -2.84 -7.09 5.07
N THR A 58 -1.92 -6.14 4.99
CA THR A 58 -2.20 -4.78 4.51
C THR A 58 -1.16 -4.40 3.49
N TYR A 59 -1.61 -4.19 2.27
CA TYR A 59 -0.82 -3.73 1.14
C TYR A 59 -1.12 -2.25 0.95
N PHE A 60 -0.07 -1.44 0.80
CA PHE A 60 -0.19 -0.01 0.66
C PHE A 60 0.77 0.48 -0.41
N GLY A 61 0.36 1.52 -1.11
CA GLY A 61 1.19 2.11 -2.12
C GLY A 61 0.54 3.27 -2.82
N SER A 62 1.29 3.87 -3.72
CA SER A 62 0.88 5.03 -4.50
C SER A 62 0.86 4.65 -5.97
N HIS A 63 -0.15 5.11 -6.70
CA HIS A 63 -0.20 5.06 -8.16
C HIS A 63 -0.49 6.45 -8.72
N VAL A 64 0.50 7.04 -9.41
CA VAL A 64 0.41 8.39 -10.01
C VAL A 64 -0.10 9.43 -8.98
N GLY A 65 0.45 9.37 -7.76
CA GLY A 65 0.12 10.29 -6.67
C GLY A 65 -1.17 9.97 -5.90
N ILE A 66 -1.94 8.95 -6.32
CA ILE A 66 -3.12 8.48 -5.60
C ILE A 66 -2.73 7.30 -4.71
N GLN A 67 -3.07 7.37 -3.44
CA GLN A 67 -2.80 6.28 -2.51
C GLN A 67 -3.91 5.23 -2.57
N PHE A 68 -3.49 3.98 -2.54
CA PHE A 68 -4.36 2.82 -2.45
C PHE A 68 -3.91 1.91 -1.33
N ALA A 69 -4.87 1.20 -0.74
CA ALA A 69 -4.60 0.15 0.22
C ALA A 69 -5.54 -1.03 0.03
N VAL A 70 -5.04 -2.23 0.26
CA VAL A 70 -5.84 -3.44 0.44
C VAL A 70 -5.58 -3.95 1.84
N ALA A 71 -6.58 -3.96 2.70
CA ALA A 71 -6.47 -4.43 4.08
C ALA A 71 -7.50 -5.52 4.35
N THR A 72 -7.04 -6.64 4.90
CA THR A 72 -7.92 -7.72 5.34
C THR A 72 -8.37 -7.46 6.77
N PHE A 73 -9.67 -7.39 7.03
CA PHE A 73 -10.23 -7.21 8.38
C PHE A 73 -10.72 -8.54 8.98
N GLY A 74 -11.05 -8.55 10.28
CA GLY A 74 -11.39 -9.72 11.13
C GLY A 74 -12.51 -10.69 10.70
N GLY A 75 -12.94 -10.67 9.44
CA GLY A 75 -13.71 -11.73 8.77
C GLY A 75 -12.96 -12.38 7.60
N GLY A 76 -11.65 -12.12 7.45
CA GLY A 76 -10.81 -12.67 6.38
C GLY A 76 -11.05 -12.07 4.99
N ARG A 77 -11.88 -11.01 4.91
CA ARG A 77 -12.27 -10.38 3.64
C ARG A 77 -11.40 -9.16 3.36
N PRO A 78 -10.68 -9.13 2.22
CA PRO A 78 -9.93 -7.94 1.82
C PRO A 78 -10.86 -6.79 1.48
N ALA A 79 -10.54 -5.61 1.98
CA ALA A 79 -11.21 -4.36 1.67
C ALA A 79 -10.24 -3.44 0.91
N ILE A 80 -10.72 -2.85 -0.18
CA ILE A 80 -9.96 -1.97 -1.07
C ILE A 80 -10.29 -0.53 -0.73
N PHE A 81 -9.26 0.29 -0.55
CA PHE A 81 -9.40 1.70 -0.22
C PHE A 81 -8.58 2.57 -1.17
N SER A 82 -9.02 3.83 -1.31
CA SER A 82 -8.24 4.88 -1.95
C SER A 82 -8.47 6.20 -1.25
N ASP A 83 -7.46 7.07 -1.27
CA ASP A 83 -7.57 8.45 -0.80
C ASP A 83 -8.02 9.42 -1.91
N GLY A 84 -8.07 8.96 -3.17
CA GLY A 84 -8.38 9.76 -4.34
C GLY A 84 -7.45 10.96 -4.57
N GLY A 85 -6.23 10.95 -4.02
CA GLY A 85 -5.28 12.05 -4.06
C GLY A 85 -5.60 13.22 -3.11
N MET A 86 -6.55 13.04 -2.18
CA MET A 86 -6.98 14.08 -1.24
C MET A 86 -6.65 13.75 0.23
N GLY A 87 -5.93 12.66 0.50
CA GLY A 87 -5.62 12.21 1.87
C GLY A 87 -6.84 11.72 2.66
N ARG A 88 -8.02 11.62 2.03
CA ARG A 88 -9.27 11.17 2.67
C ARG A 88 -9.62 9.77 2.21
N TRP A 89 -9.24 8.79 3.01
CA TRP A 89 -9.50 7.37 2.75
C TRP A 89 -10.98 7.05 2.62
N ARG A 90 -11.33 6.35 1.54
CA ARG A 90 -12.67 5.83 1.26
C ARG A 90 -12.58 4.33 1.03
N LEU A 91 -13.56 3.59 1.55
CA LEU A 91 -13.76 2.19 1.22
C LEU A 91 -14.38 2.10 -0.18
N LEU A 92 -13.64 1.54 -1.14
CA LEU A 92 -14.11 1.35 -2.51
C LEU A 92 -14.93 0.06 -2.64
N ARG A 93 -14.45 -1.02 -2.00
CA ARG A 93 -15.06 -2.35 -2.11
C ARG A 93 -14.62 -3.28 -0.98
N ILE A 94 -15.54 -4.07 -0.44
CA ILE A 94 -15.22 -5.28 0.32
C ILE A 94 -15.29 -6.47 -0.64
N THR A 95 -14.23 -7.26 -0.70
CA THR A 95 -14.09 -8.35 -1.66
C THR A 95 -14.41 -9.71 -1.01
N HIS A 96 -14.45 -10.76 -1.83
CA HIS A 96 -14.46 -12.16 -1.39
C HIS A 96 -13.10 -12.82 -1.70
N GLY A 97 -12.01 -12.06 -1.63
CA GLY A 97 -10.65 -12.51 -1.94
C GLY A 97 -10.07 -11.95 -3.24
N GLY A 98 -10.93 -11.55 -4.19
CA GLY A 98 -10.49 -11.00 -5.47
C GLY A 98 -10.23 -9.49 -5.45
N ILE A 99 -9.02 -9.08 -5.82
CA ILE A 99 -8.60 -7.70 -6.10
C ILE A 99 -8.47 -7.54 -7.61
N CYS A 100 -9.32 -6.72 -8.23
CA CYS A 100 -9.39 -6.62 -9.70
C CYS A 100 -8.81 -5.31 -10.23
N SER A 101 -8.17 -5.37 -11.40
CA SER A 101 -7.49 -4.25 -12.06
C SER A 101 -8.42 -3.09 -12.45
N GLY A 102 -9.74 -3.32 -12.48
CA GLY A 102 -10.75 -2.28 -12.66
C GLY A 102 -11.03 -1.44 -11.40
N VAL A 103 -10.46 -1.80 -10.25
CA VAL A 103 -10.61 -1.06 -8.97
C VAL A 103 -9.27 -0.60 -8.42
N VAL A 104 -8.23 -1.44 -8.55
CA VAL A 104 -6.85 -1.11 -8.17
C VAL A 104 -6.00 -1.11 -9.44
N PRO A 105 -5.13 -0.11 -9.68
CA PRO A 105 -4.24 -0.11 -10.83
C PRO A 105 -3.38 -1.38 -10.90
N VAL A 106 -3.25 -1.96 -12.10
CA VAL A 106 -2.54 -3.24 -12.31
C VAL A 106 -1.08 -3.17 -11.89
N ASP A 107 -0.41 -2.04 -12.15
CA ASP A 107 0.99 -1.82 -11.77
C ASP A 107 1.18 -1.95 -10.25
N LEU A 108 0.18 -1.50 -9.47
CA LEU A 108 0.24 -1.57 -8.01
C LEU A 108 -0.08 -2.99 -7.49
N ILE A 109 -1.02 -3.69 -8.14
CA ILE A 109 -1.29 -5.11 -7.87
C ILE A 109 0.00 -5.94 -8.07
N GLN A 110 0.75 -5.65 -9.14
CA GLN A 110 2.04 -6.29 -9.42
C GLN A 110 3.11 -5.91 -8.40
N ALA A 111 3.17 -4.63 -8.00
CA ALA A 111 4.10 -4.15 -6.98
C ALA A 111 3.91 -4.84 -5.61
N TRP A 112 2.67 -5.26 -5.32
CA TRP A 112 2.31 -6.03 -4.13
C TRP A 112 2.46 -7.53 -4.28
N ALA A 113 3.00 -8.00 -5.41
CA ALA A 113 3.19 -9.41 -5.73
C ALA A 113 1.91 -10.26 -5.58
N MET A 114 0.74 -9.68 -5.92
CA MET A 114 -0.52 -10.42 -5.89
C MET A 114 -0.56 -11.49 -6.99
N THR A 115 -1.13 -12.66 -6.67
CA THR A 115 -1.20 -13.78 -7.59
C THR A 115 -2.38 -13.61 -8.53
N HIS A 116 -2.15 -13.76 -9.83
CA HIS A 116 -3.23 -13.78 -10.80
C HIS A 116 -4.19 -14.94 -10.53
N TRP A 117 -5.49 -14.70 -10.62
CA TRP A 117 -6.50 -15.73 -10.39
C TRP A 117 -7.34 -16.02 -11.63
N ARG A 118 -8.16 -15.05 -12.07
CA ARG A 118 -9.00 -15.18 -13.27
C ARG A 118 -9.40 -13.83 -13.82
N GLY A 119 -9.48 -13.71 -15.15
CA GLY A 119 -9.77 -12.44 -15.81
C GLY A 119 -8.78 -11.35 -15.36
N GLY A 120 -9.28 -10.14 -15.08
CA GLY A 120 -8.47 -9.06 -14.50
C GLY A 120 -8.38 -9.08 -12.97
N CYS A 121 -8.59 -10.24 -12.32
CA CYS A 121 -8.62 -10.34 -10.86
C CYS A 121 -7.48 -11.19 -10.29
N TYR A 122 -7.03 -10.78 -9.12
CA TYR A 122 -5.87 -11.27 -8.40
C TYR A 122 -6.26 -11.59 -6.95
N ILE A 123 -5.43 -12.35 -6.26
CA ILE A 123 -5.59 -12.70 -4.85
C ILE A 123 -4.32 -12.33 -4.08
N GLU A 124 -4.45 -12.16 -2.76
CA GLU A 124 -3.28 -12.00 -1.89
C GLU A 124 -2.29 -13.17 -2.10
N PRO A 125 -0.97 -12.92 -2.07
CA PRO A 125 0.03 -13.98 -2.18
C PRO A 125 -0.14 -15.02 -1.06
N ALA A 126 0.13 -16.28 -1.40
CA ALA A 126 0.22 -17.34 -0.40
C ALA A 126 1.44 -17.08 0.50
N VAL A 127 1.23 -17.11 1.81
CA VAL A 127 2.29 -17.03 2.83
C VAL A 127 3.01 -18.35 3.01
#